data_AF-A0A9X8VDH9-F1
#
_entry.id   AF-A0A9X8VDH9-F1
#
_cell.length_a   1.000
_cell.length_b   1.000
_cell.length_c   1.000
_cell.angle_alpha   90.00
_cell.angle_beta   90.00
_cell.angle_gamma   90.00
#
_symmetry.space_group_name_H-M   'P 1'
#
loop_
_entity.id
_entity.type
_entity.pdbx_description
1 polymer ?
#
loop_
_entity_poly.entity_id
_entity_poly.type
_entity_poly.pdbx_seq_one_letter_code
_entity_poly.pdbx_strand_id
1 'polypeptide(L)'
;MDLSRTIVPKSDQLNFEDVQSQCITAVVKSVRQGNKEQPVFIDLEGYEGRPYKPSKSMRRVLIGGWGNDGHSWAGKSLTLTGDPTVKFGGVAVGGIKISAMSDISDDFSLMLTTSRGKRSEHRVRRLEVNQAKTEKISDPQVLLSWFAEEAGKMDLPKLEAAYSRGQNALAANPDCLSKLTEMYNARKSDIAGA
;
A
#
# COMPACT_ATOMS: atom_id res chain seq x y z
N MET A 1 -9.20 17.16 23.30
CA MET A 1 -8.37 15.98 23.67
C MET A 1 -8.78 14.84 22.75
N ASP A 2 -7.84 14.27 22.00
CA ASP A 2 -8.09 13.09 21.17
C ASP A 2 -7.96 11.83 22.03
N LEU A 3 -9.07 11.11 22.20
CA LEU A 3 -9.15 9.88 23.01
C LEU A 3 -9.02 8.60 22.16
N SER A 4 -8.91 8.71 20.83
CA SER A 4 -8.84 7.55 19.94
C SER A 4 -7.65 6.63 20.27
N ARG A 5 -6.53 7.22 20.70
CA ARG A 5 -5.32 6.48 21.07
C ARG A 5 -5.47 5.68 22.37
N THR A 6 -6.37 6.08 23.27
CA THR A 6 -6.56 5.41 24.56
C THR A 6 -7.46 4.18 24.48
N ILE A 7 -8.18 4.02 23.36
CA ILE A 7 -9.10 2.90 23.13
C ILE A 7 -8.52 1.85 22.18
N VAL A 8 -7.27 2.01 21.71
CA VAL A 8 -6.61 1.03 20.85
C VAL A 8 -6.41 -0.27 21.64
N PRO A 9 -7.00 -1.40 21.20
CA PRO A 9 -6.87 -2.66 21.92
C PRO A 9 -5.41 -3.12 21.97
N LYS A 10 -4.97 -3.65 23.11
CA LYS A 10 -3.70 -4.38 23.21
C LYS A 10 -3.87 -5.74 22.53
N SER A 11 -3.62 -5.79 21.22
CA SER A 11 -3.87 -6.94 20.36
C SER A 11 -2.71 -7.19 19.41
N ASP A 12 -2.49 -8.45 19.05
CA ASP A 12 -1.50 -8.93 18.08
C ASP A 12 -2.02 -8.89 16.63
N GLN A 13 -3.15 -8.21 16.38
CA GLN A 13 -3.77 -8.09 15.07
C GLN A 13 -4.62 -6.80 14.96
N LEU A 14 -4.97 -6.45 13.73
CA LEU A 14 -6.07 -5.52 13.48
C LEU A 14 -7.42 -6.13 13.87
N ASN A 15 -8.23 -5.34 14.56
CA ASN A 15 -9.55 -5.73 15.04
C ASN A 15 -10.65 -4.94 14.31
N PHE A 16 -11.89 -5.38 14.49
CA PHE A 16 -13.04 -4.76 13.85
C PHE A 16 -13.22 -3.31 14.31
N GLU A 17 -12.97 -3.02 15.58
CA GLU A 17 -13.07 -1.70 16.21
C GLU A 17 -12.16 -0.67 15.54
N ASP A 18 -10.98 -1.09 15.04
CA ASP A 18 -10.06 -0.19 14.34
C ASP A 18 -10.65 0.34 13.02
N VAL A 19 -11.57 -0.43 12.41
CA VAL A 19 -12.21 -0.12 11.12
C VAL A 19 -13.74 0.08 11.22
N GLN A 20 -14.29 0.06 12.43
CA GLN A 20 -15.74 0.13 12.65
C GLN A 20 -16.29 1.51 12.29
N SER A 21 -15.57 2.55 12.71
CA SER A 21 -15.97 3.96 12.53
C SER A 21 -15.14 4.68 11.47
N GLN A 22 -14.07 4.07 10.99
CA GLN A 22 -13.15 4.65 10.01
C GLN A 22 -12.62 3.58 9.06
N CYS A 23 -12.20 3.98 7.87
CA CYS A 23 -11.51 3.08 6.96
C CYS A 23 -10.00 3.15 7.22
N ILE A 24 -9.29 2.03 7.04
CA ILE A 24 -7.83 2.00 7.05
C ILE A 24 -7.36 1.78 5.62
N THR A 25 -6.63 2.74 5.05
CA THR A 25 -5.91 2.54 3.79
C THR A 25 -4.44 2.40 4.09
N ALA A 26 -3.84 1.29 3.69
CA ALA A 26 -2.43 1.00 4.00
C ALA A 26 -1.76 0.20 2.89
N VAL A 27 -0.43 0.34 2.81
CA VAL A 27 0.47 -0.43 1.94
C VAL A 27 0.77 -1.77 2.62
N VAL A 28 0.76 -2.85 1.84
CA VAL A 28 1.22 -4.16 2.27
C VAL A 28 2.74 -4.15 2.36
N LYS A 29 3.27 -4.35 3.56
CA LYS A 29 4.70 -4.45 3.83
C LYS A 29 5.21 -5.85 3.49
N SER A 30 4.51 -6.88 3.97
CA SER A 30 4.83 -8.27 3.71
C SER A 30 3.65 -9.19 4.00
N VAL A 31 3.72 -10.41 3.46
CA VAL A 31 2.75 -11.47 3.73
C VAL A 31 3.49 -12.66 4.30
N ARG A 32 2.96 -13.23 5.38
CA ARG A 32 3.55 -14.39 6.06
C ARG A 32 2.51 -15.48 6.27
N GLN A 33 2.98 -16.72 6.25
CA GLN A 33 2.14 -17.85 6.62
C GLN A 33 1.82 -17.79 8.11
N GLY A 34 0.53 -17.99 8.42
CA GLY A 34 0.04 -18.11 9.79
C GLY A 34 -0.20 -19.56 10.17
N ASN A 35 -1.20 -19.80 11.02
CA ASN A 35 -1.56 -21.13 11.52
C ASN A 35 -2.79 -21.72 10.79
N LYS A 36 -3.24 -22.91 11.21
CA LYS A 36 -4.37 -23.61 10.57
C LYS A 36 -5.68 -22.79 10.59
N GLU A 37 -5.91 -22.00 11.62
CA GLU A 37 -7.13 -21.19 11.79
C GLU A 37 -7.02 -19.85 11.06
N GLN A 38 -5.85 -19.23 11.15
CA GLN A 38 -5.51 -17.94 10.56
C GLN A 38 -4.29 -18.13 9.62
N PRO A 39 -4.49 -18.57 8.37
CA PRO A 39 -3.40 -19.08 7.53
C PRO A 39 -2.53 -17.99 6.89
N VAL A 40 -2.95 -16.73 6.90
CA VAL A 40 -2.27 -15.64 6.22
C VAL A 40 -2.26 -14.42 7.14
N PHE A 41 -1.07 -13.87 7.38
CA PHE A 41 -0.87 -12.61 8.08
C PHE A 41 -0.33 -11.59 7.07
N ILE A 42 -0.97 -10.43 6.99
CA ILE A 42 -0.58 -9.33 6.10
C ILE A 42 -0.11 -8.19 6.99
N ASP A 43 1.19 -7.96 7.02
CA ASP A 43 1.79 -6.84 7.74
C ASP A 43 1.58 -5.58 6.90
N LEU A 44 1.03 -4.52 7.52
CA LEU A 44 0.71 -3.26 6.86
C LEU A 44 1.62 -2.15 7.38
N GLU A 45 2.05 -1.25 6.50
CA GLU A 45 2.81 -0.07 6.90
C GLU A 45 1.99 0.79 7.88
N GLY A 46 2.62 1.19 8.99
CA GLY A 46 1.96 1.95 10.05
C GLY A 46 1.20 1.12 11.09
N TYR A 47 1.14 -0.22 10.93
CA TYR A 47 0.44 -1.14 11.84
C TYR A 47 1.37 -2.25 12.37
N GLU A 48 2.59 -1.88 12.73
CA GLU A 48 3.63 -2.81 13.20
C GLU A 48 3.13 -3.67 14.38
N GLY A 49 3.36 -4.99 14.28
CA GLY A 49 2.93 -5.95 15.29
C GLY A 49 1.42 -6.24 15.31
N ARG A 50 0.63 -5.61 14.42
CA ARG A 50 -0.82 -5.80 14.32
C ARG A 50 -1.22 -6.13 12.87
N PRO A 51 -0.84 -7.30 12.33
CA PRO A 51 -1.19 -7.69 10.97
C PRO A 51 -2.70 -7.73 10.74
N TYR A 52 -3.09 -7.52 9.48
CA TYR A 52 -4.41 -7.91 8.98
C TYR A 52 -4.44 -9.42 8.75
N LYS A 53 -5.39 -10.12 9.39
CA LYS A 53 -5.61 -11.56 9.23
C LYS A 53 -6.92 -11.80 8.45
N PRO A 54 -6.88 -11.90 7.10
CA PRO A 54 -8.08 -11.94 6.27
C PRO A 54 -8.92 -13.21 6.47
N SER A 55 -10.24 -13.03 6.49
CA SER A 55 -11.21 -14.14 6.44
C SER A 55 -11.10 -14.91 5.11
N LYS A 56 -11.66 -16.13 5.06
CA LYS A 56 -11.64 -16.97 3.84
C LYS A 56 -12.21 -16.22 2.62
N SER A 57 -13.28 -15.45 2.80
CA SER A 57 -13.89 -14.68 1.72
C SER A 57 -13.01 -13.52 1.29
N MET A 58 -12.32 -12.84 2.22
CA MET A 58 -11.38 -11.76 1.87
C MET A 58 -10.09 -12.28 1.23
N ARG A 59 -9.64 -13.49 1.56
CA ARG A 59 -8.54 -14.14 0.82
C ARG A 59 -8.90 -14.41 -0.64
N ARG A 60 -10.16 -14.75 -0.95
CA ARG A 60 -10.63 -14.88 -2.34
C ARG A 60 -10.63 -13.55 -3.08
N VAL A 61 -10.95 -12.47 -2.38
CA VAL A 61 -10.85 -11.10 -2.92
C VAL A 61 -9.40 -10.76 -3.27
N LEU A 62 -8.48 -10.98 -2.33
CA LEU A 62 -7.05 -10.74 -2.55
C LEU A 62 -6.52 -11.53 -3.74
N ILE A 63 -6.87 -12.81 -3.85
CA ILE A 63 -6.48 -13.66 -4.99
C ILE A 63 -7.11 -13.16 -6.30
N GLY A 64 -8.36 -12.71 -6.27
CA GLY A 64 -9.05 -12.17 -7.43
C GLY A 64 -8.43 -10.88 -7.96
N GLY A 65 -7.91 -10.03 -7.08
CA GLY A 65 -7.26 -8.77 -7.45
C GLY A 65 -5.77 -8.90 -7.76
N TRP A 66 -5.02 -9.67 -6.96
CA TRP A 66 -3.55 -9.69 -6.99
C TRP A 66 -2.94 -11.06 -7.28
N GLY A 67 -3.75 -12.07 -7.61
CA GLY A 67 -3.25 -13.43 -7.86
C GLY A 67 -2.91 -14.19 -6.58
N ASN A 68 -2.43 -15.42 -6.73
CA ASN A 68 -2.23 -16.36 -5.62
C ASN A 68 -0.84 -16.30 -4.96
N ASP A 69 0.12 -15.57 -5.52
CA ASP A 69 1.43 -15.36 -4.90
C ASP A 69 1.39 -14.20 -3.91
N GLY A 70 1.26 -14.52 -2.62
CA GLY A 70 1.21 -13.54 -1.54
C GLY A 70 2.45 -12.64 -1.44
N HIS A 71 3.62 -13.11 -1.86
CA HIS A 71 4.85 -12.29 -1.80
C HIS A 71 4.79 -11.12 -2.80
N SER A 72 4.12 -11.31 -3.93
CA SER A 72 3.91 -10.26 -4.94
C SER A 72 3.01 -9.12 -4.48
N TRP A 73 2.34 -9.26 -3.33
CA TRP A 73 1.42 -8.23 -2.83
C TRP A 73 2.14 -7.09 -2.11
N ALA A 74 3.41 -7.26 -1.74
CA ALA A 74 4.20 -6.20 -1.11
C ALA A 74 4.28 -4.95 -2.00
N GLY A 75 4.11 -3.77 -1.39
CA GLY A 75 4.05 -2.48 -2.08
C GLY A 75 2.67 -2.12 -2.68
N LYS A 76 1.72 -3.06 -2.71
CA LYS A 76 0.33 -2.78 -3.11
C LYS A 76 -0.48 -2.25 -1.91
N SER A 77 -1.50 -1.45 -2.17
CA SER A 77 -2.32 -0.81 -1.16
C SER A 77 -3.74 -1.34 -1.16
N LEU A 78 -4.35 -1.42 0.02
CA LEU A 78 -5.76 -1.78 0.16
C LEU A 78 -6.47 -0.87 1.15
N THR A 79 -7.79 -0.78 1.04
CA THR A 79 -8.65 -0.11 2.01
C THR A 79 -9.48 -1.15 2.76
N LEU A 80 -9.29 -1.21 4.07
CA LEU A 80 -10.05 -2.01 5.02
C LEU A 80 -11.22 -1.23 5.61
N THR A 81 -12.38 -1.87 5.72
CA THR A 81 -13.60 -1.30 6.26
C THR A 81 -14.31 -2.29 7.18
N GLY A 82 -15.01 -1.78 8.19
CA GLY A 82 -15.88 -2.59 9.03
C GLY A 82 -17.19 -2.95 8.34
N ASP A 83 -17.61 -4.21 8.46
CA ASP A 83 -18.96 -4.68 8.16
C ASP A 83 -19.60 -5.23 9.46
N PRO A 84 -20.54 -4.49 10.09
CA PRO A 84 -21.17 -4.92 11.34
C PRO A 84 -22.11 -6.12 11.17
N THR A 85 -22.45 -6.49 9.93
CA THR A 85 -23.41 -7.58 9.65
C THR A 85 -22.77 -8.96 9.65
N VAL A 86 -21.43 -9.04 9.67
CA VAL A 86 -20.69 -10.31 9.72
C VAL A 86 -21.02 -11.08 10.99
N LYS A 87 -21.37 -12.35 10.82
CA LYS A 87 -21.79 -13.24 11.89
C LYS A 87 -20.75 -14.30 12.20
N PHE A 88 -20.58 -14.60 13.50
CA PHE A 88 -19.85 -15.75 14.01
C PHE A 88 -20.75 -16.49 15.01
N GLY A 89 -20.88 -17.81 14.89
CA GLY A 89 -21.80 -18.58 15.74
C GLY A 89 -23.27 -18.15 15.65
N GLY A 90 -23.69 -17.51 14.55
CA GLY A 90 -25.05 -16.98 14.38
C GLY A 90 -25.28 -15.57 14.93
N VAL A 91 -24.32 -15.02 15.68
CA VAL A 91 -24.38 -13.67 16.27
C VAL A 91 -23.60 -12.69 15.41
N ALA A 92 -24.14 -11.49 15.19
CA ALA A 92 -23.43 -10.41 14.47
C ALA A 92 -22.33 -9.83 15.37
N VAL A 93 -21.08 -10.13 15.03
CA VAL A 93 -19.89 -9.70 15.78
C VAL A 93 -19.07 -8.64 15.02
N GLY A 94 -19.45 -8.37 13.77
CA GLY A 94 -18.69 -7.51 12.89
C GLY A 94 -17.49 -8.22 12.25
N GLY A 95 -16.91 -7.59 11.22
CA GLY A 95 -15.75 -8.14 10.54
C GLY A 95 -15.09 -7.14 9.61
N ILE A 96 -13.82 -7.39 9.31
CA ILE A 96 -13.02 -6.54 8.43
C ILE A 96 -13.17 -7.01 6.97
N LYS A 97 -13.50 -6.07 6.09
CA LYS A 97 -13.66 -6.25 4.65
C LYS A 97 -12.65 -5.41 3.87
N ILE A 98 -12.39 -5.81 2.64
CA ILE A 98 -11.61 -5.03 1.67
C ILE A 98 -12.60 -4.29 0.77
N SER A 99 -12.56 -2.95 0.76
CA SER A 99 -13.44 -2.12 -0.07
C SER A 99 -12.74 -1.54 -1.31
N ALA A 100 -11.41 -1.45 -1.27
CA ALA A 100 -10.61 -1.00 -2.40
C ALA A 100 -9.23 -1.68 -2.42
N MET A 101 -8.65 -1.83 -3.62
CA MET A 101 -7.31 -2.39 -3.85
C MET A 101 -6.61 -1.61 -4.96
N SER A 102 -5.31 -1.37 -4.83
CA SER A 102 -4.47 -0.81 -5.91
C SER A 102 -4.04 -1.90 -6.88
N ASP A 103 -3.31 -1.52 -7.94
CA ASP A 103 -2.69 -2.48 -8.88
C ASP A 103 -3.69 -3.46 -9.53
N ILE A 104 -4.94 -3.01 -9.66
CA ILE A 104 -6.00 -3.67 -10.42
C ILE A 104 -6.39 -2.77 -11.59
N SER A 105 -6.82 -3.37 -12.70
CA SER A 105 -7.16 -2.61 -13.92
C SER A 105 -8.41 -1.76 -13.75
N ASP A 106 -9.42 -2.28 -13.07
CA ASP A 106 -10.71 -1.63 -12.87
C ASP A 106 -11.36 -2.15 -11.57
N ASP A 107 -12.47 -1.53 -11.18
CA ASP A 107 -13.40 -2.06 -10.18
C ASP A 107 -13.82 -3.49 -10.55
N PHE A 108 -13.94 -4.36 -9.55
CA PHE A 108 -14.42 -5.72 -9.78
C PHE A 108 -15.34 -6.19 -8.65
N SER A 109 -16.09 -7.25 -8.93
CA SER A 109 -16.95 -7.88 -7.93
C SER A 109 -16.81 -9.39 -7.93
N LEU A 110 -17.07 -9.99 -6.75
CA LEU A 110 -17.05 -11.43 -6.55
C LEU A 110 -18.31 -11.86 -5.81
N MET A 111 -18.93 -12.95 -6.26
CA MET A 111 -20.01 -13.58 -5.53
C MET A 111 -19.44 -14.44 -4.38
N LEU A 112 -19.45 -13.91 -3.16
CA LEU A 112 -18.88 -14.56 -1.97
C LEU A 112 -19.96 -15.28 -1.17
N THR A 113 -19.62 -16.43 -0.61
CA THR A 113 -20.50 -17.16 0.32
C THR A 113 -20.64 -16.37 1.62
N THR A 114 -21.86 -16.07 2.03
CA THR A 114 -22.17 -15.40 3.32
C THR A 114 -22.61 -16.40 4.37
N SER A 115 -23.44 -17.37 3.99
CA SER A 115 -23.85 -18.50 4.81
C SER A 115 -24.09 -19.74 3.92
N ARG A 116 -24.37 -20.89 4.54
CA ARG A 116 -24.61 -22.14 3.80
C ARG A 116 -25.73 -21.93 2.78
N GLY A 117 -25.41 -22.10 1.49
CA GLY A 117 -26.35 -21.93 0.38
C GLY A 117 -26.64 -20.48 -0.03
N LYS A 118 -26.06 -19.47 0.62
CA LYS A 118 -26.27 -18.05 0.27
C LYS A 118 -24.98 -17.39 -0.20
N ARG A 119 -25.07 -16.63 -1.28
CA ARG A 119 -23.98 -15.80 -1.81
C ARG A 119 -24.45 -14.37 -1.96
N SER A 120 -23.54 -13.42 -1.74
CA SER A 120 -23.76 -12.00 -2.01
C SER A 120 -22.64 -11.48 -2.90
N GLU A 121 -22.96 -10.48 -3.71
CA GLU A 121 -21.94 -9.71 -4.43
C GLU A 121 -21.10 -8.94 -3.41
N HIS A 122 -19.78 -8.98 -3.57
CA HIS A 122 -18.83 -8.13 -2.85
C HIS A 122 -18.05 -7.32 -3.88
N ARG A 123 -18.21 -6.00 -3.85
CA ARG A 123 -17.56 -5.07 -4.77
C ARG A 123 -16.26 -4.53 -4.18
N VAL A 124 -15.26 -4.38 -5.04
CA VAL A 124 -13.95 -3.83 -4.70
C VAL A 124 -13.64 -2.75 -5.70
N ARG A 125 -13.40 -1.54 -5.19
CA ARG A 125 -13.02 -0.39 -6.02
C ARG A 125 -11.54 -0.41 -6.33
N ARG A 126 -11.17 0.10 -7.50
CA ARG A 126 -9.79 0.46 -7.80
C ARG A 126 -9.37 1.61 -6.89
N LEU A 127 -8.28 1.39 -6.18
CA LEU A 127 -7.64 2.41 -5.37
C LEU A 127 -6.62 3.13 -6.24
N GLU A 128 -6.90 4.39 -6.56
CA GLU A 128 -5.89 5.30 -7.10
C GLU A 128 -4.95 5.69 -5.98
N VAL A 129 -3.82 4.99 -5.92
CA VAL A 129 -2.72 5.42 -5.06
C VAL A 129 -2.05 6.54 -5.82
N ASN A 130 -2.15 7.78 -5.31
CA ASN A 130 -1.20 8.84 -5.62
C ASN A 130 0.16 8.40 -5.08
N GLN A 131 0.75 7.38 -5.69
CA GLN A 131 2.17 7.18 -5.62
C GLN A 131 2.72 8.45 -6.25
N ALA A 132 3.44 9.27 -5.48
CA ALA A 132 4.37 10.21 -6.10
C ALA A 132 5.13 9.38 -7.14
N LYS A 133 4.84 9.66 -8.42
CA LYS A 133 5.04 8.75 -9.56
C LYS A 133 6.38 8.03 -9.44
N THR A 134 6.35 6.80 -8.94
CA THR A 134 7.38 5.82 -9.29
C THR A 134 6.87 5.06 -10.50
N GLU A 135 6.39 5.81 -11.50
CA GLU A 135 6.42 5.28 -12.86
C GLU A 135 7.87 4.87 -13.08
N LYS A 136 8.09 3.67 -13.62
CA LYS A 136 9.38 3.35 -14.22
C LYS A 136 9.69 4.51 -15.15
N ILE A 137 10.62 5.38 -14.75
CA ILE A 137 10.96 6.53 -15.55
C ILE A 137 11.82 5.99 -16.69
N SER A 138 11.16 5.37 -17.67
CA SER A 138 11.76 4.89 -18.90
C SER A 138 12.00 6.03 -19.89
N ASP A 139 11.29 7.14 -19.69
CA ASP A 139 11.51 8.38 -20.43
C ASP A 139 12.60 9.22 -19.73
N PRO A 140 13.77 9.40 -20.36
CA PRO A 140 14.86 10.23 -19.85
C PRO A 140 14.43 11.63 -19.41
N GLN A 141 13.43 12.20 -20.10
CA GLN A 141 13.01 13.58 -19.91
C GLN A 141 12.10 13.74 -18.69
N VAL A 142 11.29 12.72 -18.40
CA VAL A 142 10.48 12.64 -17.18
C VAL A 142 11.37 12.51 -15.93
N LEU A 143 12.55 11.90 -16.07
CA LEU A 143 13.50 11.77 -14.97
C LEU A 143 14.07 13.12 -14.58
N LEU A 144 14.44 13.91 -15.59
CA LEU A 144 14.98 15.24 -15.39
C LEU A 144 13.94 16.17 -14.78
N SER A 145 12.70 16.15 -15.26
CA SER A 145 11.64 17.00 -14.70
C SER A 145 11.36 16.63 -13.25
N TRP A 146 11.26 15.34 -12.93
CA TRP A 146 11.10 14.88 -11.55
C TRP A 146 12.27 15.31 -10.67
N PHE A 147 13.51 15.12 -11.12
CA PHE A 147 14.69 15.49 -10.35
C PHE A 147 14.75 17.01 -10.11
N ALA A 148 14.42 17.82 -11.11
CA ALA A 148 14.36 19.28 -10.99
C ALA A 148 13.33 19.75 -9.93
N GLU A 149 12.14 19.13 -9.93
CA GLU A 149 11.06 19.48 -9.00
C GLU A 149 11.36 19.08 -7.55
N GLU A 150 12.02 17.92 -7.36
CA GLU A 150 12.19 17.33 -6.04
C GLU A 150 13.55 17.62 -5.39
N ALA A 151 14.59 17.95 -6.15
CA ALA A 151 15.93 18.21 -5.61
C ALA A 151 15.94 19.30 -4.52
N GLY A 152 15.12 20.34 -4.69
CA GLY A 152 14.97 21.42 -3.71
C GLY A 152 14.38 20.99 -2.35
N LYS A 153 13.70 19.84 -2.31
CA LYS A 153 13.02 19.30 -1.12
C LYS A 153 13.83 18.20 -0.42
N MET A 154 14.92 17.73 -1.02
CA MET A 154 15.75 16.63 -0.51
C MET A 154 16.86 17.10 0.43
N ASP A 155 17.18 16.26 1.42
CA ASP A 155 18.41 16.30 2.19
C ASP A 155 19.56 15.62 1.42
N LEU A 156 20.81 15.83 1.85
CA LEU A 156 21.99 15.34 1.15
C LEU A 156 21.97 13.81 0.90
N PRO A 157 21.62 12.96 1.88
CA PRO A 157 21.54 11.51 1.64
C PRO A 157 20.49 11.12 0.59
N LYS A 158 19.30 11.76 0.60
CA LYS A 158 18.26 11.50 -0.40
C LYS A 158 18.66 12.00 -1.77
N LEU A 159 19.32 13.16 -1.83
CA LEU A 159 19.82 13.75 -3.08
C LEU A 159 20.85 12.83 -3.75
N GLU A 160 21.81 12.31 -3.00
CA GLU A 160 22.83 11.37 -3.52
C GLU A 160 22.19 10.07 -4.00
N ALA A 161 21.23 9.52 -3.25
CA ALA A 161 20.50 8.32 -3.66
C ALA A 161 19.64 8.55 -4.91
N ALA A 162 19.04 9.74 -5.07
CA ALA A 162 18.29 10.11 -6.27
C ALA A 162 19.21 10.27 -7.49
N TYR A 163 20.36 10.91 -7.30
CA TYR A 163 21.36 11.11 -8.35
C TYR A 163 21.92 9.78 -8.86
N SER A 164 22.35 8.89 -7.96
CA SER A 164 22.89 7.57 -8.32
C SER A 164 21.87 6.73 -9.13
N ARG A 165 20.59 6.77 -8.74
CA ARG A 165 19.51 6.13 -9.50
C ARG A 165 19.31 6.75 -10.88
N GLY A 166 19.33 8.09 -10.96
CA GLY A 166 19.22 8.82 -12.22
C GLY A 166 20.38 8.54 -13.18
N GLN A 167 21.61 8.46 -12.68
CA GLN A 167 22.78 8.13 -13.49
C GLN A 167 22.66 6.77 -14.17
N ASN A 168 22.22 5.75 -13.42
CA ASN A 168 22.01 4.41 -13.97
C ASN A 168 20.89 4.38 -15.02
N ALA A 169 19.79 5.12 -14.79
CA ALA A 169 18.66 5.18 -15.71
C ALA A 169 18.97 5.98 -17.00
N LEU A 170 19.85 6.99 -16.91
CA LEU A 170 20.23 7.86 -18.02
C LEU A 170 21.54 7.46 -18.71
N ALA A 171 22.13 6.31 -18.38
CA ALA A 171 23.41 5.88 -18.92
C ALA A 171 23.44 5.83 -20.47
N ALA A 172 22.30 5.56 -21.10
CA ALA A 172 22.13 5.53 -22.55
C ALA A 172 21.81 6.91 -23.18
N ASN A 173 21.68 7.98 -22.39
CA ASN A 173 21.26 9.32 -22.83
C ASN A 173 22.22 10.40 -22.28
N PRO A 174 23.35 10.66 -22.96
CA PRO A 174 24.41 11.55 -22.48
C PRO A 174 23.94 12.98 -22.18
N ASP A 175 23.08 13.55 -23.03
CA ASP A 175 22.57 14.92 -22.85
C ASP A 175 21.73 15.07 -21.57
N CYS A 176 20.94 14.04 -21.26
CA CYS A 176 20.13 14.03 -20.04
C CYS A 176 21.03 13.83 -18.81
N LEU A 177 22.04 12.98 -18.91
CA LEU A 177 23.00 12.76 -17.84
C LEU A 177 23.77 14.03 -17.46
N SER A 178 24.16 14.85 -18.45
CA SER A 178 24.80 16.16 -18.20
C SER A 178 23.90 17.07 -17.38
N LYS A 179 22.65 17.24 -17.80
CA LYS A 179 21.66 18.08 -17.09
C LYS A 179 21.39 17.59 -15.68
N LEU A 180 21.28 16.27 -15.48
CA LEU A 180 21.13 15.68 -14.15
C LEU A 180 22.31 16.04 -13.23
N THR A 181 23.53 15.97 -13.76
CA THR A 181 24.76 16.27 -13.03
C THR A 181 24.85 17.75 -12.64
N GLU A 182 24.48 18.65 -13.55
CA GLU A 182 24.39 20.09 -13.28
C GLU A 182 23.41 20.40 -12.14
N MET A 183 22.21 19.82 -12.19
CA MET A 183 21.19 19.99 -11.14
C MET A 183 21.66 19.45 -9.79
N TYR A 184 22.30 18.28 -9.77
CA TYR A 184 22.87 17.70 -8.55
C TYR A 184 23.94 18.61 -7.93
N ASN A 185 24.88 19.10 -8.74
CA ASN A 185 25.98 19.93 -8.26
C ASN A 185 25.47 21.27 -7.70
N ALA A 186 24.53 21.91 -8.40
CA ALA A 186 23.91 23.15 -7.93
C ALA A 186 23.22 22.95 -6.57
N ARG A 187 22.43 21.88 -6.43
CA ARG A 187 21.76 21.60 -5.16
C ARG A 187 22.73 21.22 -4.04
N LYS A 188 23.80 20.49 -4.36
CA LYS A 188 24.84 20.13 -3.41
C LYS A 188 25.57 21.37 -2.87
N SER A 189 25.87 22.36 -3.73
CA SER A 189 26.46 23.63 -3.28
C SER A 189 25.51 24.44 -2.41
N ASP A 190 24.22 24.46 -2.73
CA ASP A 190 23.22 25.16 -1.91
C ASP A 190 23.11 24.57 -0.51
N ILE A 191 23.11 23.23 -0.40
CA ILE A 191 23.06 22.54 0.89
C ILE A 191 24.35 22.73 1.69
N ALA A 192 25.52 22.81 1.03
CA ALA A 192 26.80 23.01 1.69
C ALA A 192 27.04 24.47 2.13
N GLY A 193 26.35 25.43 1.53
CA GLY A 193 26.43 26.87 1.85
C GLY A 193 25.35 27.38 2.82
N ALA A 194 24.38 26.54 3.19
CA ALA A 194 23.29 26.83 4.12
C ALA A 194 23.58 26.31 5.53
#